data_AF-A0A2V4SZ78-F1
#
_entry.id   AF-A0A2V4SZ78-F1
#
_cell.length_a   1.000
_cell.length_b   1.000
_cell.length_c   1.000
_cell.angle_alpha   90.00
_cell.angle_beta   90.00
_cell.angle_gamma   90.00
#
_symmetry.space_group_name_H-M   'P 1'
#
loop_
_entity.id
_entity.type
_entity.pdbx_description
1 polymer ?
#
loop_
_entity_poly.entity_id
_entity_poly.type
_entity_poly.pdbx_seq_one_letter_code
_entity_poly.pdbx_strand_id
1 'polypeptide(L)'
;MDTEFLKDSGDLEALLRVADVDDLDVLVDYLTDSGAGRISLSESTLKRFEACKHARLYPAVDRAEIAREIVLFGGNSIANIFRGGKGVSYTELVGDVASHLKVAHTKGANVMAIETAIISKLYDETLSKMPTFERKRFIFQDLIHLNNEPDMGDMPESLFKAQVVANGMASKMLGRGIKLGDWAPYALFLTPFGLLASVWSAVELTGAAYRVTMPCVIQIAYMRQKALCGPLPCKCRKCSKINAPDAKFCSECGDAMPQGPVASTAVTAPFL
;
A
#
# COMPACT_ATOMS: atom_id res chain seq x y z
N MET A 1 17.09 8.74 -10.35
CA MET A 1 17.18 7.34 -9.90
C MET A 1 16.47 6.51 -10.95
N ASP A 2 17.16 5.55 -11.57
CA ASP A 2 16.57 4.68 -12.58
C ASP A 2 15.48 3.83 -11.91
N THR A 3 14.22 4.07 -12.27
CA THR A 3 13.05 3.32 -11.76
C THR A 3 12.86 1.98 -12.47
N GLU A 4 13.81 1.59 -13.33
CA GLU A 4 13.75 0.37 -14.11
C GLU A 4 13.76 -0.89 -13.24
N PHE A 5 14.51 -0.88 -12.12
CA PHE A 5 14.47 -1.99 -11.17
C PHE A 5 13.06 -2.21 -10.60
N LEU A 6 12.28 -1.15 -10.39
CA LEU A 6 10.91 -1.25 -9.85
C LEU A 6 9.96 -1.97 -10.80
N LYS A 7 10.29 -2.09 -12.09
CA LYS A 7 9.45 -2.77 -13.08
C LYS A 7 9.62 -4.29 -13.06
N ASP A 8 10.76 -4.79 -12.57
CA ASP A 8 11.12 -6.21 -12.69
C ASP A 8 11.56 -6.87 -11.37
N SER A 9 11.85 -6.08 -10.33
CA SER A 9 12.44 -6.63 -9.11
C SER A 9 11.39 -7.17 -8.15
N GLY A 10 11.46 -8.49 -7.90
CA GLY A 10 11.03 -9.11 -6.64
C GLY A 10 11.81 -8.60 -5.42
N ASP A 11 12.73 -7.64 -5.60
CA ASP A 11 13.43 -6.92 -4.54
C ASP A 11 12.47 -5.96 -3.83
N LEU A 12 11.86 -6.47 -2.77
CA LEU A 12 10.99 -5.72 -1.89
C LEU A 12 11.75 -4.65 -1.10
N GLU A 13 13.01 -4.91 -0.72
CA GLU A 13 13.82 -3.96 0.05
C GLU A 13 14.13 -2.69 -0.75
N ALA A 14 14.38 -2.81 -2.05
CA ALA A 14 14.60 -1.66 -2.93
C ALA A 14 13.35 -0.77 -3.04
N LEU A 15 12.15 -1.37 -3.14
CA LEU A 15 10.90 -0.61 -3.11
C LEU A 15 10.67 0.04 -1.74
N LEU A 16 10.86 -0.71 -0.65
CA LEU A 16 10.65 -0.17 0.70
C LEU A 16 11.64 0.94 1.03
N ARG A 17 12.84 0.97 0.43
CA ARG A 17 13.79 2.10 0.57
C ARG A 17 13.26 3.42 0.02
N VAL A 18 12.45 3.38 -1.04
CA VAL A 18 11.85 4.58 -1.67
C VAL A 18 10.43 4.89 -1.17
N ALA A 19 9.90 4.06 -0.28
CA ALA A 19 8.56 4.20 0.28
C ALA A 19 8.41 5.41 1.22
N ASP A 20 7.23 6.01 1.19
CA ASP A 20 6.82 7.01 2.17
C ASP A 20 6.49 6.36 3.51
N VAL A 21 6.72 7.11 4.59
CA VAL A 21 6.45 6.65 5.96
C VAL A 21 4.98 6.28 6.15
N ASP A 22 4.03 6.96 5.48
CA ASP A 22 2.60 6.58 5.51
C ASP A 22 2.32 5.18 5.02
N ASP A 23 2.96 4.80 3.91
CA ASP A 23 2.73 3.49 3.31
C ASP A 23 3.37 2.41 4.17
N LEU A 24 4.50 2.71 4.82
CA LEU A 24 5.16 1.85 5.80
C LEU A 24 4.33 1.67 7.08
N ASP A 25 3.67 2.72 7.58
CA ASP A 25 2.76 2.62 8.72
C ASP A 25 1.65 1.60 8.39
N VAL A 26 1.04 1.68 7.20
CA VAL A 26 0.00 0.74 6.76
C VAL A 26 0.51 -0.72 6.72
N LEU A 27 1.70 -0.95 6.17
CA LEU A 27 2.32 -2.28 6.17
C LEU A 27 2.57 -2.81 7.59
N VAL A 28 3.14 -1.98 8.46
CA VAL A 28 3.38 -2.33 9.86
C VAL A 28 2.09 -2.75 10.53
N ASP A 29 1.01 -2.03 10.32
CA ASP A 29 -0.26 -2.36 10.95
C ASP A 29 -0.90 -3.65 10.45
N TYR A 30 -0.71 -4.01 9.19
CA TYR A 30 -1.07 -5.36 8.72
C TYR A 30 -0.26 -6.43 9.43
N LEU A 31 1.05 -6.22 9.59
CA LEU A 31 1.96 -7.17 10.26
C LEU A 31 1.65 -7.28 11.76
N THR A 32 1.42 -6.16 12.45
CA THR A 32 1.25 -6.10 13.91
C THR A 32 -0.19 -6.22 14.37
N ASP A 33 -1.16 -6.33 13.45
CA ASP A 33 -2.59 -6.29 13.77
C ASP A 33 -2.95 -4.99 14.52
N SER A 34 -2.47 -3.86 13.99
CA SER A 34 -2.57 -2.54 14.64
C SER A 34 -2.00 -2.50 16.07
N GLY A 35 -0.90 -3.21 16.30
CA GLY A 35 -0.23 -3.28 17.60
C GLY A 35 -0.79 -4.34 18.55
N ALA A 36 -1.88 -5.03 18.20
CA ALA A 36 -2.41 -6.13 19.02
C ALA A 36 -1.49 -7.36 19.04
N GLY A 37 -0.58 -7.46 18.06
CA GLY A 37 0.34 -8.57 17.89
C GLY A 37 -0.29 -9.75 17.14
N ARG A 38 0.56 -10.69 16.74
CA ARG A 38 0.14 -11.94 16.09
C ARG A 38 0.95 -13.08 16.66
N ILE A 39 0.38 -14.28 16.73
CA ILE A 39 1.07 -15.49 17.24
C ILE A 39 2.37 -15.76 16.46
N SER A 40 2.38 -15.48 15.17
CA SER A 40 3.55 -15.68 14.29
C SER A 40 4.57 -14.55 14.34
N LEU A 41 4.27 -13.43 15.04
CA LEU A 41 5.16 -12.28 15.15
C LEU A 41 5.82 -12.27 16.53
N SER A 42 7.14 -12.19 16.57
CA SER A 42 7.86 -12.12 17.84
C SER A 42 7.57 -10.83 18.60
N GLU A 43 7.61 -10.88 19.94
CA GLU A 43 7.38 -9.70 20.78
C GLU A 43 8.43 -8.59 20.51
N SER A 44 9.68 -8.96 20.21
CA SER A 44 10.74 -8.01 19.88
C SER A 44 10.50 -7.33 18.54
N THR A 45 10.07 -8.07 17.50
CA THR A 45 9.70 -7.51 16.20
C THR A 45 8.50 -6.57 16.33
N LEU A 46 7.47 -6.97 17.08
CA LEU A 46 6.30 -6.14 17.37
C LEU A 46 6.71 -4.80 18.01
N LYS A 47 7.48 -4.84 19.11
CA LYS A 47 7.95 -3.63 19.80
C LYS A 47 8.78 -2.73 18.89
N ARG A 48 9.64 -3.32 18.05
CA ARG A 48 10.47 -2.60 17.09
C ARG A 48 9.62 -1.86 16.06
N PHE A 49 8.61 -2.51 15.49
CA PHE A 49 7.72 -1.90 14.50
C PHE A 49 6.84 -0.80 15.10
N GLU A 50 6.25 -1.02 16.28
CA GLU A 50 5.47 0.00 16.96
C GLU A 50 6.35 1.21 17.34
N ALA A 51 7.59 1.00 17.77
CA ALA A 51 8.54 2.09 18.03
C ALA A 51 8.84 2.92 16.77
N CYS A 52 9.11 2.25 15.63
CA CYS A 52 9.34 2.93 14.36
C CYS A 52 8.11 3.75 13.92
N LYS A 53 6.92 3.16 14.04
CA LYS A 53 5.65 3.79 13.69
C LYS A 53 5.32 4.99 14.58
N HIS A 54 5.52 4.87 15.89
CA HIS A 54 5.36 5.98 16.84
C HIS A 54 6.35 7.11 16.55
N ALA A 55 7.60 6.78 16.25
CA ALA A 55 8.64 7.74 15.88
C ALA A 55 8.50 8.28 14.45
N ARG A 56 7.63 7.65 13.63
CA ARG A 56 7.46 7.95 12.19
C ARG A 56 8.79 7.92 11.42
N LEU A 57 9.68 7.03 11.85
CA LEU A 57 11.04 6.91 11.33
C LEU A 57 11.35 5.43 11.09
N TYR A 58 11.63 5.10 9.84
CA TYR A 58 12.00 3.76 9.41
C TYR A 58 13.40 3.78 8.80
N PRO A 59 14.45 3.55 9.61
CA PRO A 59 15.81 3.33 9.12
C PRO A 59 15.88 2.17 8.12
N ALA A 60 16.95 2.12 7.32
CA ALA A 60 17.13 1.10 6.28
C ALA A 60 17.04 -0.34 6.85
N VAL A 61 17.57 -0.56 8.05
CA VAL A 61 17.52 -1.87 8.73
C VAL A 61 16.10 -2.27 9.13
N ASP A 62 15.23 -1.31 9.44
CA ASP A 62 13.83 -1.53 9.78
C ASP A 62 12.97 -1.76 8.55
N ARG A 63 13.25 -1.02 7.46
CA ARG A 63 12.63 -1.27 6.14
C ARG A 63 12.96 -2.68 5.63
N ALA A 64 14.21 -3.13 5.78
CA ALA A 64 14.60 -4.51 5.45
C ALA A 64 13.91 -5.54 6.35
N GLU A 65 13.73 -5.24 7.64
CA GLU A 65 12.99 -6.12 8.55
C GLU A 65 11.50 -6.25 8.16
N ILE A 66 10.86 -5.15 7.76
CA ILE A 66 9.48 -5.19 7.24
C ILE A 66 9.39 -6.09 6.01
N ALA A 67 10.33 -5.96 5.06
CA ALA A 67 10.37 -6.82 3.87
C ALA A 67 10.52 -8.30 4.25
N ARG A 68 11.46 -8.62 5.16
CA ARG A 68 11.68 -9.98 5.67
C ARG A 68 10.42 -10.54 6.32
N GLU A 69 9.79 -9.78 7.19
CA GLU A 69 8.62 -10.23 7.93
C GLU A 69 7.44 -10.52 6.99
N ILE A 70 7.19 -9.67 5.98
CA ILE A 70 6.16 -9.91 4.95
C ILE A 70 6.36 -11.27 4.26
N VAL A 71 7.60 -11.57 3.88
CA VAL A 71 7.96 -12.82 3.21
C VAL A 71 7.89 -14.01 4.19
N LEU A 72 8.29 -13.82 5.45
CA LEU A 72 8.22 -14.83 6.50
C LEU A 72 6.76 -15.21 6.80
N PHE A 73 5.87 -14.22 6.88
CA PHE A 73 4.44 -14.45 6.94
C PHE A 73 4.00 -15.28 5.75
N GLY A 74 4.41 -14.96 4.52
CA GLY A 74 4.19 -15.78 3.32
C GLY A 74 4.61 -17.24 3.47
N GLY A 75 5.85 -17.48 3.88
CA GLY A 75 6.42 -18.82 4.04
C GLY A 75 5.72 -19.67 5.11
N ASN A 76 5.45 -19.08 6.28
CA ASN A 76 4.79 -19.77 7.39
C ASN A 76 3.32 -20.08 7.12
N SER A 77 2.72 -19.39 6.17
CA SER A 77 1.28 -19.32 5.93
C SER A 77 0.81 -20.03 4.67
N ILE A 78 1.62 -19.97 3.61
CA ILE A 78 1.27 -20.42 2.27
C ILE A 78 2.14 -21.61 1.86
N ALA A 79 3.42 -21.62 2.25
CA ALA A 79 4.39 -22.62 1.78
C ALA A 79 4.51 -23.87 2.67
N ASN A 80 4.18 -23.81 3.96
CA ASN A 80 4.32 -24.96 4.87
C ASN A 80 3.40 -26.15 4.52
N ILE A 81 2.31 -25.94 3.77
CA ILE A 81 1.40 -27.04 3.36
C ILE A 81 1.80 -27.63 2.00
N PHE A 82 2.48 -26.89 1.12
CA PHE A 82 2.66 -27.30 -0.28
C PHE A 82 4.11 -27.52 -0.77
N ARG A 83 5.17 -27.01 -0.10
CA ARG A 83 6.52 -26.94 -0.74
C ARG A 83 7.75 -27.27 0.12
N GLY A 84 7.61 -27.93 1.26
CA GLY A 84 8.75 -28.59 1.92
C GLY A 84 9.81 -27.68 2.57
N GLY A 85 9.43 -26.50 3.06
CA GLY A 85 10.22 -25.76 4.06
C GLY A 85 11.36 -24.86 3.57
N LYS A 86 11.47 -24.56 2.27
CA LYS A 86 12.34 -23.47 1.79
C LYS A 86 11.59 -22.14 1.88
N GLY A 87 12.26 -21.10 2.37
CA GLY A 87 11.68 -19.75 2.46
C GLY A 87 11.15 -19.27 1.11
N VAL A 88 10.12 -18.43 1.15
CA VAL A 88 9.41 -17.93 -0.03
C VAL A 88 10.11 -16.69 -0.57
N SER A 89 10.11 -16.48 -1.88
CA SER A 89 10.52 -15.18 -2.46
C SER A 89 9.31 -14.25 -2.56
N TYR A 90 9.50 -12.93 -2.63
CA TYR A 90 8.37 -12.03 -2.85
C TYR A 90 7.61 -12.35 -4.15
N THR A 91 8.33 -12.74 -5.21
CA THR A 91 7.73 -13.22 -6.48
C THR A 91 6.80 -14.41 -6.27
N GLU A 92 7.22 -15.39 -5.48
CA GLU A 92 6.39 -16.56 -5.15
C GLU A 92 5.19 -16.17 -4.29
N LEU A 93 5.38 -15.31 -3.28
CA LEU A 93 4.29 -14.78 -2.46
C LEU A 93 3.20 -14.11 -3.31
N VAL A 94 3.59 -13.27 -4.26
CA VAL A 94 2.67 -12.60 -5.19
C VAL A 94 1.93 -13.62 -6.07
N GLY A 95 2.65 -14.61 -6.61
CA GLY A 95 2.05 -15.69 -7.40
C GLY A 95 1.04 -16.53 -6.61
N ASP A 96 1.32 -16.80 -5.34
CA ASP A 96 0.42 -17.54 -4.47
C ASP A 96 -0.83 -16.71 -4.12
N VAL A 97 -0.68 -15.41 -3.83
CA VAL A 97 -1.82 -14.49 -3.65
C VAL A 97 -2.67 -14.40 -4.92
N ALA A 98 -2.04 -14.31 -6.10
CA ALA A 98 -2.75 -14.34 -7.38
C ALA A 98 -3.53 -15.64 -7.58
N SER A 99 -2.92 -16.78 -7.24
CA SER A 99 -3.55 -18.10 -7.34
C SER A 99 -4.75 -18.23 -6.40
N HIS A 100 -4.60 -17.79 -5.15
CA HIS A 100 -5.66 -17.76 -4.15
C HIS A 100 -6.85 -16.88 -4.60
N LEU A 101 -6.54 -15.69 -5.15
CA LEU A 101 -7.53 -14.80 -5.73
C LEU A 101 -8.03 -15.26 -7.09
N LYS A 102 -7.60 -16.41 -7.62
CA LYS A 102 -7.97 -16.93 -8.96
C LYS A 102 -7.74 -15.89 -10.08
N VAL A 103 -6.62 -15.17 -10.01
CA VAL A 103 -6.20 -14.18 -11.00
C VAL A 103 -5.46 -14.91 -12.12
N ALA A 104 -5.95 -14.80 -13.35
CA ALA A 104 -5.24 -15.30 -14.51
C ALA A 104 -4.00 -14.45 -14.78
N HIS A 105 -2.84 -15.08 -14.88
CA HIS A 105 -1.59 -14.44 -15.24
C HIS A 105 -0.77 -15.37 -16.15
N THR A 106 0.03 -14.80 -17.04
CA THR A 106 0.89 -15.57 -17.93
C THR A 106 2.04 -16.20 -17.15
N LYS A 107 2.40 -17.44 -17.50
CA LYS A 107 3.60 -18.08 -16.94
C LYS A 107 4.83 -17.26 -17.36
N GLY A 108 5.64 -16.84 -16.38
CA GLY A 108 6.80 -15.96 -16.61
C GLY A 108 6.46 -14.46 -16.65
N ALA A 109 5.22 -14.07 -16.32
CA ALA A 109 4.92 -12.67 -16.04
C ALA A 109 5.81 -12.15 -14.91
N ASN A 110 6.29 -10.91 -15.05
CA ASN A 110 7.04 -10.27 -13.97
C ASN A 110 6.12 -9.93 -12.79
N VAL A 111 6.73 -9.67 -11.63
CA VAL A 111 6.01 -9.41 -10.37
C VAL A 111 5.00 -8.28 -10.51
N MET A 112 5.40 -7.18 -11.15
CA MET A 112 4.56 -6.00 -11.35
C MET A 112 3.31 -6.32 -12.20
N ALA A 113 3.44 -7.14 -13.24
CA ALA A 113 2.29 -7.54 -14.06
C ALA A 113 1.29 -8.37 -13.25
N ILE A 114 1.77 -9.28 -12.40
CA ILE A 114 0.91 -10.08 -11.52
C ILE A 114 0.23 -9.19 -10.47
N GLU A 115 0.97 -8.28 -9.84
CA GLU A 115 0.45 -7.27 -8.91
C GLU A 115 -0.65 -6.42 -9.57
N THR A 116 -0.41 -5.93 -10.78
CA THR A 116 -1.37 -5.10 -11.54
C THR A 116 -2.63 -5.90 -11.89
N ALA A 117 -2.50 -7.19 -12.22
CA ALA A 117 -3.62 -8.07 -12.48
C ALA A 117 -4.45 -8.35 -11.21
N ILE A 118 -3.79 -8.52 -10.05
CA ILE A 118 -4.46 -8.62 -8.74
C ILE A 118 -5.28 -7.36 -8.48
N ILE A 119 -4.65 -6.17 -8.59
CA ILE A 119 -5.32 -4.89 -8.37
C ILE A 119 -6.52 -4.73 -9.32
N SER A 120 -6.35 -5.01 -10.61
CA SER A 120 -7.42 -4.85 -11.60
C SER A 120 -8.60 -5.77 -11.31
N LYS A 121 -8.34 -7.05 -11.00
CA LYS A 121 -9.41 -7.98 -10.63
C LYS A 121 -10.17 -7.52 -9.39
N LEU A 122 -9.44 -7.11 -8.36
CA LEU A 122 -10.00 -6.62 -7.11
C LEU A 122 -10.82 -5.34 -7.32
N TYR A 123 -10.34 -4.42 -8.16
CA TYR A 123 -11.07 -3.22 -8.54
C TYR A 123 -12.39 -3.56 -9.27
N ASP A 124 -12.35 -4.45 -10.26
CA ASP A 124 -13.52 -4.84 -11.05
C ASP A 124 -14.56 -5.58 -10.20
N GLU A 125 -14.12 -6.48 -9.32
CA GLU A 125 -15.00 -7.14 -8.37
C GLU A 125 -15.66 -6.13 -7.42
N THR A 126 -14.90 -5.14 -6.97
CA THR A 126 -15.42 -4.07 -6.11
C THR A 126 -16.52 -3.29 -6.84
N LEU A 127 -16.30 -2.90 -8.10
CA LEU A 127 -17.29 -2.24 -8.94
C LEU A 127 -18.54 -3.10 -9.18
N SER A 128 -18.36 -4.40 -9.36
CA SER A 128 -19.46 -5.33 -9.68
C SER A 128 -20.45 -5.51 -8.52
N LYS A 129 -19.96 -5.42 -7.29
CA LYS A 129 -20.73 -5.64 -6.04
C LYS A 129 -21.37 -4.36 -5.52
N MET A 130 -21.05 -3.19 -6.11
CA MET A 130 -21.68 -1.92 -5.75
C MET A 130 -23.13 -1.82 -6.24
N PRO A 131 -24.05 -1.25 -5.44
CA PRO A 131 -25.37 -0.85 -5.90
C PRO A 131 -25.29 0.11 -7.10
N THR A 132 -26.27 0.03 -8.01
CA THR A 132 -26.26 0.77 -9.29
C THR A 132 -26.13 2.29 -9.13
N PHE A 133 -26.74 2.88 -8.09
CA PHE A 133 -26.64 4.32 -7.83
C PHE A 133 -25.23 4.72 -7.35
N GLU A 134 -24.62 3.91 -6.49
CA GLU A 134 -23.28 4.14 -5.96
C GLU A 134 -22.23 3.92 -7.03
N ARG A 135 -22.38 2.86 -7.83
CA ARG A 135 -21.51 2.57 -8.97
C ARG A 135 -21.49 3.72 -9.97
N LYS A 136 -22.65 4.30 -10.29
CA LYS A 136 -22.71 5.47 -11.19
C LYS A 136 -22.00 6.69 -10.60
N ARG A 137 -22.18 6.96 -9.30
CA ARG A 137 -21.48 8.06 -8.61
C ARG A 137 -19.96 7.83 -8.57
N PHE A 138 -19.55 6.59 -8.31
CA PHE A 138 -18.15 6.19 -8.28
C PHE A 138 -17.50 6.30 -9.66
N ILE A 139 -18.11 5.73 -10.70
CA ILE A 139 -17.62 5.84 -12.08
C ILE A 139 -17.62 7.29 -12.56
N PHE A 140 -18.64 8.07 -12.22
CA PHE A 140 -18.67 9.50 -12.56
C PHE A 140 -17.51 10.26 -11.90
N GLN A 141 -17.17 9.91 -10.66
CA GLN A 141 -16.03 10.49 -9.96
C GLN A 141 -14.68 9.99 -10.50
N ASP A 142 -14.58 8.70 -10.87
CA ASP A 142 -13.44 8.11 -11.60
C ASP A 142 -13.21 8.86 -12.92
N LEU A 143 -14.28 9.06 -13.70
CA LEU A 143 -14.26 9.85 -14.95
C LEU A 143 -13.94 11.33 -14.75
N ILE A 144 -14.29 11.94 -13.61
CA ILE A 144 -13.92 13.32 -13.26
C ILE A 144 -12.44 13.41 -12.89
N HIS A 145 -11.88 12.43 -12.16
CA HIS A 145 -10.42 12.38 -11.90
C HIS A 145 -9.62 12.21 -13.21
N LEU A 146 -10.22 11.61 -14.24
CA LEU A 146 -9.65 11.52 -15.59
C LEU A 146 -9.91 12.77 -16.46
N ASN A 147 -10.83 13.67 -16.08
CA ASN A 147 -11.28 14.78 -16.93
C ASN A 147 -11.41 16.14 -16.19
N ASN A 148 -10.34 16.61 -15.55
CA ASN A 148 -10.17 17.97 -15.04
C ASN A 148 -10.73 18.26 -13.63
N GLU A 149 -9.87 18.15 -12.61
CA GLU A 149 -9.74 19.18 -11.57
C GLU A 149 -8.35 19.83 -11.68
N PRO A 150 -8.18 21.14 -11.44
CA PRO A 150 -6.91 21.85 -11.68
C PRO A 150 -5.78 21.54 -10.68
N ASP A 151 -6.03 20.73 -9.64
CA ASP A 151 -5.13 20.57 -8.47
C ASP A 151 -4.73 19.11 -8.17
N MET A 152 -5.19 18.15 -8.98
CA MET A 152 -4.76 16.76 -8.97
C MET A 152 -4.27 16.44 -10.38
N GLY A 153 -2.95 16.56 -10.62
CA GLY A 153 -2.36 16.29 -11.92
C GLY A 153 -2.71 14.88 -12.45
N ASP A 154 -2.59 14.69 -13.77
CA ASP A 154 -2.92 13.45 -14.50
C ASP A 154 -2.43 12.19 -13.76
N MET A 155 -3.29 11.59 -12.94
CA MET A 155 -2.98 10.37 -12.21
C MET A 155 -3.17 9.19 -13.16
N PRO A 156 -2.16 8.32 -13.34
CA PRO A 156 -2.31 7.12 -14.15
C PRO A 156 -3.43 6.22 -13.61
N GLU A 157 -4.23 5.66 -14.51
CA GLU A 157 -5.32 4.73 -14.17
C GLU A 157 -4.84 3.57 -13.27
N SER A 158 -3.63 3.05 -13.50
CA SER A 158 -3.05 1.96 -12.70
C SER A 158 -2.81 2.37 -11.25
N LEU A 159 -2.36 3.60 -11.02
CA LEU A 159 -2.17 4.16 -9.68
C LEU A 159 -3.52 4.42 -9.00
N PHE A 160 -4.48 4.99 -9.72
CA PHE A 160 -5.83 5.22 -9.19
C PHE A 160 -6.49 3.92 -8.71
N LYS A 161 -6.51 2.88 -9.56
CA LYS A 161 -7.04 1.56 -9.20
C LYS A 161 -6.33 0.96 -7.99
N ALA A 162 -5.00 1.04 -7.97
CA ALA A 162 -4.23 0.52 -6.85
C ALA A 162 -4.52 1.26 -5.54
N GLN A 163 -4.64 2.58 -5.60
CA GLN A 163 -5.01 3.42 -4.46
C GLN A 163 -6.40 3.10 -3.94
N VAL A 164 -7.38 2.93 -4.84
CA VAL A 164 -8.75 2.53 -4.49
C VAL A 164 -8.75 1.20 -3.74
N VAL A 165 -8.09 0.18 -4.30
CA VAL A 165 -8.07 -1.16 -3.72
C VAL A 165 -7.33 -1.17 -2.38
N ALA A 166 -6.17 -0.51 -2.29
CA ALA A 166 -5.38 -0.42 -1.06
C ALA A 166 -6.13 0.32 0.06
N ASN A 167 -6.73 1.48 -0.23
CA ASN A 167 -7.49 2.25 0.75
C ASN A 167 -8.75 1.52 1.22
N GLY A 168 -9.47 0.84 0.31
CA GLY A 168 -10.61 0.01 0.67
C GLY A 168 -10.22 -1.13 1.62
N MET A 169 -9.09 -1.79 1.33
CA MET A 169 -8.54 -2.86 2.18
C MET A 169 -8.10 -2.33 3.55
N ALA A 170 -7.35 -1.22 3.61
CA ALA A 170 -6.89 -0.60 4.86
C ALA A 170 -8.06 -0.13 5.73
N SER A 171 -9.07 0.50 5.13
CA SER A 171 -10.28 0.95 5.82
C SER A 171 -11.03 -0.21 6.46
N LYS A 172 -11.16 -1.34 5.75
CA LYS A 172 -11.86 -2.53 6.24
C LYS A 172 -11.10 -3.26 7.35
N MET A 173 -9.80 -3.48 7.17
CA MET A 173 -9.02 -4.35 8.05
C MET A 173 -8.43 -3.64 9.26
N LEU A 174 -8.04 -2.38 9.10
CA LEU A 174 -7.37 -1.62 10.15
C LEU A 174 -8.31 -0.59 10.80
N GLY A 175 -9.57 -0.51 10.36
CA GLY A 175 -10.47 0.60 10.68
C GLY A 175 -9.90 1.95 10.25
N ARG A 176 -8.90 1.94 9.35
CA ARG A 176 -8.11 3.10 8.96
C ARG A 176 -8.82 3.86 7.85
N GLY A 177 -10.01 4.36 8.19
CA GLY A 177 -10.66 5.43 7.46
C GLY A 177 -10.04 6.76 7.88
N ILE A 178 -9.98 7.69 6.94
CA ILE A 178 -9.54 9.09 7.12
C ILE A 178 -10.04 9.62 8.47
N LYS A 179 -9.16 10.17 9.33
CA LYS A 179 -9.53 10.83 10.59
C LYS A 179 -10.34 12.10 10.30
N LEU A 180 -11.62 11.94 9.96
CA LEU A 180 -12.58 13.02 9.65
C LEU A 180 -13.40 13.35 10.89
N GLY A 181 -12.74 13.72 12.00
CA GLY A 181 -13.39 14.17 13.24
C GLY A 181 -14.63 13.36 13.69
N ASP A 182 -15.53 13.99 14.44
CA ASP A 182 -16.77 13.35 14.94
C ASP A 182 -17.85 13.13 13.86
N TRP A 183 -17.61 13.54 12.61
CA TRP A 183 -18.52 13.32 11.49
C TRP A 183 -18.12 12.13 10.60
N ALA A 184 -17.05 11.41 10.99
CA ALA A 184 -16.51 10.23 10.32
C ALA A 184 -17.54 9.18 9.83
N PRO A 185 -18.59 8.79 10.59
CA PRO A 185 -19.57 7.83 10.08
C PRO A 185 -20.37 8.36 8.89
N TYR A 186 -20.53 9.69 8.75
CA TYR A 186 -21.17 10.30 7.58
C TYR A 186 -20.18 10.53 6.44
N ALA A 187 -18.91 10.82 6.79
CA ALA A 187 -17.81 11.03 5.85
C ALA A 187 -17.44 9.81 5.00
N LEU A 188 -17.49 8.62 5.62
CA LEU A 188 -17.23 7.36 4.92
C LEU A 188 -18.24 7.11 3.78
N PHE A 189 -19.48 7.59 3.92
CA PHE A 189 -20.51 7.46 2.88
C PHE A 189 -20.51 8.62 1.87
N LEU A 190 -19.88 9.75 2.22
CA LEU A 190 -19.80 10.95 1.40
C LEU A 190 -18.55 11.01 0.53
N THR A 191 -17.50 10.26 0.87
CA THR A 191 -16.34 10.07 0.00
C THR A 191 -16.51 8.81 -0.85
N PRO A 192 -16.16 8.82 -2.15
CA PRO A 192 -16.16 7.62 -3.00
C PRO A 192 -15.36 6.47 -2.39
N PHE A 193 -14.33 6.81 -1.63
CA PHE A 193 -13.34 5.91 -1.04
C PHE A 193 -13.85 5.16 0.20
N GLY A 194 -14.78 5.71 0.98
CA GLY A 194 -15.29 5.06 2.19
C GLY A 194 -16.37 4.00 1.94
N LEU A 195 -17.12 4.10 0.83
CA LEU A 195 -18.11 3.09 0.42
C LEU A 195 -17.46 1.79 -0.07
N LEU A 196 -16.26 1.90 -0.66
CA LEU A 196 -15.46 0.78 -1.15
C LEU A 196 -15.08 -0.22 -0.06
N ALA A 197 -14.91 0.23 1.19
CA ALA A 197 -14.57 -0.63 2.33
C ALA A 197 -15.68 -1.64 2.68
N SER A 198 -16.94 -1.35 2.33
CA SER A 198 -18.09 -2.22 2.61
C SER A 198 -18.12 -3.49 1.73
N VAL A 199 -17.53 -3.40 0.54
CA VAL A 199 -17.61 -4.43 -0.51
C VAL A 199 -16.73 -5.66 -0.21
N TRP A 200 -15.70 -5.50 0.62
CA TRP A 200 -14.71 -6.54 0.97
C TRP A 200 -15.14 -7.57 2.01
N SER A 201 -16.45 -7.80 2.16
CA SER A 201 -16.97 -8.94 2.95
C SER A 201 -16.88 -10.29 2.22
N ALA A 202 -16.57 -10.28 0.91
CA ALA A 202 -16.62 -11.46 0.03
C ALA A 202 -15.25 -12.04 -0.36
N VAL A 203 -14.14 -11.40 -0.01
CA VAL A 203 -12.83 -12.07 -0.11
C VAL A 203 -12.75 -12.97 1.10
N GLU A 204 -13.05 -14.25 0.90
CA GLU A 204 -12.90 -15.28 1.92
C GLU A 204 -11.43 -15.38 2.33
N LEU A 205 -11.02 -14.57 3.32
CA LEU A 205 -9.72 -14.65 4.01
C LEU A 205 -9.72 -15.92 4.88
N THR A 206 -9.70 -17.07 4.19
CA THR A 206 -9.92 -18.42 4.73
C THR A 206 -8.71 -18.99 5.45
N GLY A 207 -7.57 -18.28 5.43
CA GLY A 207 -6.40 -18.58 6.26
C GLY A 207 -5.93 -17.36 7.04
N ALA A 208 -5.49 -17.55 8.30
CA ALA A 208 -4.84 -16.50 9.11
C ALA A 208 -3.68 -15.85 8.35
N ALA A 209 -2.94 -16.70 7.63
CA ALA A 209 -2.08 -16.44 6.50
C ALA A 209 -2.43 -15.25 5.58
N TYR A 210 -3.61 -15.34 4.96
CA TYR A 210 -4.06 -14.42 3.93
C TYR A 210 -4.53 -13.09 4.52
N ARG A 211 -4.79 -13.03 5.83
CA ARG A 211 -5.12 -11.77 6.53
C ARG A 211 -3.92 -10.83 6.68
N VAL A 212 -2.70 -11.31 6.45
CA VAL A 212 -1.48 -10.50 6.48
C VAL A 212 -0.87 -10.38 5.10
N THR A 213 -0.68 -11.51 4.42
CA THR A 213 0.05 -11.58 3.15
C THR A 213 -0.67 -10.86 2.01
N MET A 214 -1.98 -11.05 1.86
CA MET A 214 -2.75 -10.42 0.79
C MET A 214 -2.83 -8.88 0.95
N PRO A 215 -3.17 -8.33 2.14
CA PRO A 215 -3.12 -6.87 2.34
C PRO A 215 -1.74 -6.27 2.11
N CYS A 216 -0.68 -6.96 2.55
CA CYS A 216 0.69 -6.52 2.28
C CYS A 216 1.01 -6.51 0.78
N VAL A 217 0.67 -7.56 0.02
CA VAL A 217 0.89 -7.59 -1.44
C VAL A 217 0.12 -6.48 -2.15
N ILE A 218 -1.13 -6.22 -1.76
CA ILE A 218 -1.94 -5.13 -2.32
C ILE A 218 -1.30 -3.76 -2.02
N GLN A 219 -0.88 -3.54 -0.78
CA GLN A 219 -0.23 -2.29 -0.38
C GLN A 219 1.10 -2.11 -1.11
N ILE A 220 1.90 -3.16 -1.27
CA ILE A 220 3.16 -3.15 -2.03
C ILE A 220 2.89 -2.83 -3.51
N ALA A 221 1.87 -3.44 -4.12
CA ALA A 221 1.48 -3.16 -5.50
C ALA A 221 1.13 -1.67 -5.68
N TYR A 222 0.37 -1.09 -4.75
CA TYR A 222 0.08 0.34 -4.73
C TYR A 222 1.35 1.19 -4.59
N MET A 223 2.22 0.87 -3.63
CA MET A 223 3.50 1.57 -3.45
C MET A 223 4.38 1.52 -4.69
N ARG A 224 4.37 0.40 -5.43
CA ARG A 224 5.11 0.26 -6.68
C ARG A 224 4.55 1.17 -7.77
N GLN A 225 3.22 1.19 -7.96
CA GLN A 225 2.57 2.11 -8.90
C GLN A 225 2.85 3.58 -8.55
N LYS A 226 2.82 3.89 -7.25
CA LYS A 226 3.12 5.22 -6.72
C LYS A 226 4.56 5.63 -7.03
N ALA A 227 5.54 4.75 -6.78
CA ALA A 227 6.94 5.02 -7.07
C ALA A 227 7.24 5.19 -8.58
N LEU A 228 6.48 4.50 -9.44
CA LEU A 228 6.61 4.61 -10.91
C LEU A 228 6.00 5.92 -11.47
N CYS A 229 5.01 6.49 -10.78
CA CYS A 229 4.35 7.73 -11.21
C CYS A 229 5.21 8.99 -10.97
N GLY A 230 6.31 8.88 -10.23
CA GLY A 230 7.16 10.01 -9.85
C GLY A 230 6.64 10.74 -8.60
N PRO A 231 7.20 11.93 -8.29
CA PRO A 231 6.87 12.67 -7.08
C PRO A 231 5.41 13.14 -7.12
N LEU A 232 4.55 12.54 -6.29
CA LEU A 232 3.15 12.93 -6.18
C LEU A 232 3.00 14.14 -5.24
N PRO A 233 1.99 15.00 -5.47
CA PRO A 233 1.70 16.09 -4.56
C PRO A 233 1.35 15.53 -3.17
N CYS A 234 1.87 16.18 -2.12
CA CYS A 234 1.75 15.67 -0.76
C CYS A 234 0.66 16.43 0.02
N LYS A 235 -0.19 15.68 0.73
CA LYS A 235 -1.29 16.23 1.53
C LYS A 235 -0.83 16.49 2.96
N CYS A 236 -0.96 17.74 3.42
CA CYS A 236 -0.65 18.12 4.79
C CYS A 236 -1.59 17.41 5.76
N ARG A 237 -1.07 16.81 6.83
CA ARG A 237 -1.89 16.08 7.81
C ARG A 237 -2.69 16.99 8.73
N LYS A 238 -2.18 18.20 8.96
CA LYS A 238 -2.79 19.17 9.88
C LYS A 238 -3.94 19.91 9.23
N CYS A 239 -3.73 20.46 8.03
CA CYS A 239 -4.74 21.27 7.35
C CYS A 239 -5.28 20.66 6.05
N SER A 240 -4.85 19.45 5.65
CA SER A 240 -5.27 18.80 4.39
C SER A 240 -4.87 19.51 3.10
N LYS A 241 -4.10 20.59 3.16
CA LYS A 241 -3.58 21.31 1.99
C LYS A 241 -2.68 20.41 1.14
N ILE A 242 -2.86 20.46 -0.18
CA ILE A 242 -1.99 19.82 -1.15
C ILE A 242 -0.76 20.73 -1.37
N ASN A 243 0.43 20.14 -1.34
CA ASN A 243 1.69 20.85 -1.54
C ASN A 243 2.54 20.14 -2.59
N ALA A 244 3.54 20.86 -3.11
CA ALA A 244 4.50 20.31 -4.05
C ALA A 244 5.19 19.05 -3.47
N PRO A 245 5.55 18.06 -4.31
CA PRO A 245 6.14 16.81 -3.85
C PRO A 245 7.44 16.96 -3.03
N ASP A 246 8.17 18.05 -3.24
CA ASP A 246 9.43 18.40 -2.58
C ASP A 246 9.26 19.39 -1.41
N ALA A 247 8.01 19.76 -1.08
CA ALA A 247 7.72 20.70 -0.01
C ALA A 247 8.16 20.12 1.35
N LYS A 248 9.05 20.84 2.06
CA LYS A 248 9.48 20.47 3.42
C LYS A 248 8.48 20.89 4.49
N PHE A 249 7.73 21.95 4.22
CA PHE A 249 6.72 22.54 5.11
C PHE A 249 5.44 22.84 4.33
N CYS A 250 4.31 22.73 5.00
CA CYS A 250 3.03 23.07 4.42
C CYS A 250 2.98 24.58 4.14
N SER A 251 2.64 24.92 2.90
CA SER A 251 2.47 26.29 2.42
C SER A 251 1.39 27.09 3.17
N GLU A 252 0.46 26.42 3.83
CA GLU A 252 -0.66 27.04 4.54
C GLU A 252 -0.44 27.09 6.05
N CYS A 253 -0.22 25.94 6.69
CA CYS A 253 -0.17 25.87 8.15
C CYS A 253 1.24 25.76 8.74
N GLY A 254 2.29 25.76 7.89
CA GLY A 254 3.69 25.67 8.31
C GLY A 254 4.11 24.33 8.92
N ASP A 255 3.23 23.32 8.92
CA ASP A 255 3.51 22.02 9.51
C ASP A 255 4.52 21.24 8.66
N ALA A 256 5.35 20.42 9.28
CA ALA A 256 6.32 19.62 8.55
C ALA A 256 5.62 18.62 7.62
N MET A 257 6.01 18.58 6.35
CA MET A 257 5.41 17.67 5.38
C MET A 257 5.98 16.26 5.55
N PRO A 258 5.20 15.20 5.25
CA PRO A 258 5.70 13.84 5.21
C PRO A 258 6.80 13.76 4.14
N GLN A 259 8.05 13.64 4.56
CA GLN A 259 9.15 13.53 3.62
C GLN A 259 9.17 12.12 3.04
N GLY A 260 9.17 12.02 1.71
CA GLY A 260 9.70 10.85 1.04
C GLY A 260 11.17 10.65 1.42
N PRO A 261 11.75 9.46 1.20
CA PRO A 261 13.13 9.21 1.56
C PRO A 261 14.01 10.26 0.90
N VAL A 262 14.71 11.02 1.76
CA VAL A 262 15.70 12.00 1.34
C VAL A 262 16.64 11.26 0.40
N ALA A 263 16.74 11.71 -0.86
CA ALA A 263 17.77 11.22 -1.75
C ALA A 263 19.08 11.39 -0.99
N SER A 264 19.72 10.27 -0.64
CA SER A 264 20.96 10.27 0.12
C SER A 264 21.95 11.15 -0.63
N THR A 265 22.17 12.38 -0.18
CA THR A 265 23.28 13.23 -0.61
C THR A 265 24.53 12.70 0.08
N ALA A 266 24.87 11.45 -0.21
CA ALA A 266 26.19 10.90 0.05
C ALA A 266 26.96 10.94 -1.27
N VAL A 267 28.16 11.51 -1.19
CA VAL A 267 29.20 11.62 -2.21
C VAL A 267 29.09 12.85 -3.12
N THR A 268 29.47 14.00 -2.57
CA THR A 268 30.43 14.91 -3.23
C THR A 268 31.24 15.59 -2.13
N ALA A 269 32.17 14.86 -1.53
CA ALA A 269 33.32 15.48 -0.89
C ALA A 269 34.40 15.62 -1.98
N PRO A 270 34.85 16.83 -2.33
CA PRO A 270 36.01 16.99 -3.18
C PRO A 270 37.23 16.58 -2.35
N PHE A 271 37.97 15.57 -2.83
CA PHE A 271 39.32 15.35 -2.38
C PHE A 271 40.18 16.55 -2.83
N LEU A 272 40.72 17.27 -1.85
CA LEU A 272 41.98 18.01 -1.94
C LEU A 272 42.89 17.49 -0.83
#